data_AF-A0A6J7M4R7-F1
#
_entry.id   AF-A0A6J7M4R7-F1
#
_cell.length_a   1.000
_cell.length_b   1.000
_cell.length_c   1.000
_cell.angle_alpha   90.00
_cell.angle_beta   90.00
_cell.angle_gamma   90.00
#
_symmetry.space_group_name_H-M   'P 1'
#
loop_
_entity.id
_entity.type
_entity.pdbx_description
1 polymer ?
#
loop_
_entity_poly.entity_id
_entity_poly.type
_entity_poly.pdbx_seq_one_letter_code
_entity_poly.pdbx_strand_id
1 'polypeptide(L)'
;MNNSPESGKKVSNKPKRANGRGSIYQITKSNGRKVWKAAIKDINGKLRTKNFTKLSEAEDWVADQRRARDLGENTYATNPKMTVAEFLVGWANTQYGPDQESTQRSYLSVIKNHIAPAIGKIKAAELNTKTIENLFRDMHANGFGAGTIRITRAALSAAYNDAVRLGDLVRNPVRNTKMPNVTAKTTKPLSRTDWEKVYLEATKNPRMHARIEVAGMLGLRPGEALGLKWADLNVDECTLLVERQVQRARGKGLVFKEVKQKTIRTLKISQETVQILLTHKRHQSLNKAKWTKDNKLIFPNTLGQLGDEKSDRLAFKNLLKAAGVPDYQLYQLRKTAFTAMAGQTDLKTLMEFSGHTQVSTVIGNYVFATSESMKSAVNGMDSLRPKR
;
A
#
# COMPACT_ATOMS: atom_id res chain seq x y z
N MET A 1 -27.17 -36.82 86.92
CA MET A 1 -27.91 -37.58 85.88
C MET A 1 -28.19 -36.65 84.71
N ASN A 2 -27.81 -37.13 83.53
CA ASN A 2 -28.26 -36.75 82.18
C ASN A 2 -27.93 -35.36 81.61
N ASN A 3 -26.74 -35.32 81.01
CA ASN A 3 -26.41 -34.58 79.80
C ASN A 3 -27.35 -34.93 78.63
N SER A 4 -27.74 -33.94 77.83
CA SER A 4 -27.82 -34.01 76.36
C SER A 4 -27.99 -32.61 75.74
N PRO A 5 -27.52 -32.39 74.50
CA PRO A 5 -26.63 -31.28 74.20
C PRO A 5 -27.21 -30.22 73.26
N GLU A 6 -26.66 -28.99 73.37
CA GLU A 6 -26.87 -27.90 72.42
C GLU A 6 -26.36 -28.26 71.01
N SER A 7 -27.26 -28.23 70.03
CA SER A 7 -26.96 -28.40 68.62
C SER A 7 -26.24 -27.17 68.07
N GLY A 8 -24.92 -27.26 67.90
CA GLY A 8 -24.11 -26.26 67.23
C GLY A 8 -24.54 -26.03 65.78
N LYS A 9 -24.97 -24.81 65.46
CA LYS A 9 -25.15 -24.33 64.08
C LYS A 9 -23.78 -24.28 63.40
N LYS A 10 -23.53 -25.17 62.43
CA LYS A 10 -22.41 -25.07 61.49
C LYS A 10 -22.58 -23.82 60.62
N VAL A 11 -21.96 -22.71 61.00
CA VAL A 11 -21.77 -21.54 60.13
C VAL A 11 -20.75 -21.91 59.07
N SER A 12 -21.20 -22.17 57.83
CA SER A 12 -20.30 -22.42 56.69
C SER A 12 -19.61 -21.12 56.28
N ASN A 13 -18.49 -20.81 56.94
CA ASN A 13 -17.72 -19.61 56.64
C ASN A 13 -16.85 -19.85 55.38
N LYS A 14 -17.47 -19.91 54.19
CA LYS A 14 -16.72 -19.84 52.93
C LYS A 14 -16.47 -18.36 52.63
N PRO A 15 -15.21 -17.87 52.67
CA PRO A 15 -14.92 -16.47 52.43
C PRO A 15 -15.43 -16.06 51.04
N LYS A 16 -16.14 -14.94 50.98
CA LYS A 16 -16.64 -14.34 49.74
C LYS A 16 -15.43 -14.10 48.84
N ARG A 17 -15.36 -14.80 47.70
CA ARG A 17 -14.19 -14.73 46.82
C ARG A 17 -13.96 -13.28 46.38
N ALA A 18 -12.71 -12.82 46.44
CA ALA A 18 -12.32 -11.49 45.99
C ALA A 18 -12.80 -11.25 44.54
N ASN A 19 -13.30 -10.04 44.29
CA ASN A 19 -13.85 -9.65 42.99
C ASN A 19 -12.82 -9.89 41.87
N GLY A 20 -13.26 -10.52 40.77
CA GLY A 20 -12.42 -10.72 39.58
C GLY A 20 -11.58 -11.99 39.51
N ARG A 21 -11.59 -12.90 40.51
CA ARG A 21 -10.85 -14.18 40.45
C ARG A 21 -11.53 -15.30 39.63
N GLY A 22 -12.77 -15.10 39.20
CA GLY A 22 -13.56 -16.15 38.55
C GLY A 22 -14.15 -17.16 39.55
N SER A 23 -15.11 -17.96 39.08
CA SER A 23 -15.81 -18.99 39.86
C SER A 23 -15.76 -20.34 39.14
N ILE A 24 -15.53 -21.41 39.90
CA ILE A 24 -15.57 -22.79 39.42
C ILE A 24 -16.53 -23.55 40.35
N TYR A 25 -17.52 -24.22 39.78
CA TYR A 25 -18.55 -24.97 40.52
C TYR A 25 -19.06 -26.15 39.70
N GLN A 26 -19.59 -27.18 40.37
CA GLN A 26 -20.07 -28.39 39.71
C GLN A 26 -21.53 -28.19 39.25
N ILE A 27 -21.86 -28.66 38.04
CA ILE A 27 -23.23 -28.69 37.51
C ILE A 27 -23.56 -30.09 37.01
N THR A 28 -24.83 -30.47 37.08
CA THR A 28 -25.35 -31.71 36.49
C THR A 28 -25.98 -31.38 35.15
N LYS A 29 -25.51 -32.04 34.07
CA LYS A 29 -26.12 -31.91 32.74
C LYS A 29 -27.45 -32.65 32.65
N SER A 30 -28.25 -32.35 31.63
CA SER A 30 -29.54 -33.02 31.37
C SER A 30 -29.43 -34.55 31.23
N ASN A 31 -28.25 -35.06 30.88
CA ASN A 31 -27.95 -36.50 30.81
C ASN A 31 -27.39 -37.10 32.11
N GLY A 32 -27.55 -36.42 33.26
CA GLY A 32 -27.11 -36.89 34.58
C GLY A 32 -25.61 -36.77 34.85
N ARG A 33 -24.78 -36.46 33.84
CA ARG A 33 -23.32 -36.32 34.02
C ARG A 33 -22.97 -35.05 34.78
N LYS A 34 -22.15 -35.17 35.83
CA LYS A 34 -21.59 -34.02 36.56
C LYS A 34 -20.36 -33.46 35.82
N VAL A 35 -20.31 -32.15 35.64
CA VAL A 35 -19.18 -31.42 35.03
C VAL A 35 -18.83 -30.19 35.84
N TRP A 36 -17.61 -29.70 35.71
CA TRP A 36 -17.15 -28.44 36.30
C TRP A 36 -17.46 -27.27 35.36
N LYS A 37 -18.17 -26.26 35.83
CA LYS A 37 -18.39 -25.00 35.11
C LYS A 37 -17.48 -23.92 35.68
N ALA A 38 -16.58 -23.42 34.85
CA ALA A 38 -15.78 -22.25 35.13
C ALA A 38 -16.46 -20.99 34.57
N ALA A 39 -16.35 -19.87 35.26
CA ALA A 39 -16.86 -18.58 34.85
C ALA A 39 -15.92 -17.44 35.26
N ILE A 40 -15.59 -16.54 34.35
CA ILE A 40 -14.75 -15.36 34.62
C ILE A 40 -15.11 -14.24 33.64
N LYS A 41 -15.01 -12.97 34.07
CA LYS A 41 -15.18 -11.83 33.16
C LYS A 41 -13.91 -11.65 32.33
N ASP A 42 -14.07 -11.50 31.02
CA ASP A 42 -12.97 -11.12 30.12
C ASP A 42 -12.55 -9.64 30.31
N ILE A 43 -11.58 -9.19 29.53
CA ILE A 43 -11.07 -7.81 29.57
C ILE A 43 -12.15 -6.76 29.23
N ASN A 44 -13.17 -7.14 28.49
CA ASN A 44 -14.32 -6.29 28.15
C ASN A 44 -15.45 -6.38 29.19
N GLY A 45 -15.20 -7.02 30.33
CA GLY A 45 -16.19 -7.19 31.40
C GLY A 45 -17.28 -8.23 31.11
N LYS A 46 -17.22 -8.95 29.99
CA LYS A 46 -18.23 -9.95 29.60
C LYS A 46 -17.96 -11.27 30.31
N LEU A 47 -19.01 -11.84 30.92
CA LEU A 47 -18.90 -13.14 31.58
C LEU A 47 -18.68 -14.25 30.55
N ARG A 48 -17.54 -14.94 30.64
CA ARG A 48 -17.20 -16.13 29.86
C ARG A 48 -17.34 -17.35 30.73
N THR A 49 -18.00 -18.38 30.21
CA THR A 49 -18.17 -19.65 30.91
C THR A 49 -17.78 -20.82 30.04
N LYS A 50 -17.14 -21.83 30.63
CA LYS A 50 -16.78 -23.08 29.94
C LYS A 50 -16.94 -24.27 30.88
N ASN A 51 -17.37 -25.40 30.33
CA ASN A 51 -17.57 -26.64 31.07
C ASN A 51 -16.38 -27.59 30.84
N PHE A 52 -15.94 -28.28 31.89
CA PHE A 52 -14.80 -29.19 31.93
C PHE A 52 -15.20 -30.48 32.64
N THR A 53 -14.53 -31.58 32.30
CA THR A 53 -14.73 -32.86 32.99
C THR A 53 -13.87 -32.95 34.25
N LYS A 54 -12.70 -32.32 34.27
CA LYS A 54 -11.77 -32.28 35.42
C LYS A 54 -11.74 -30.90 36.08
N LEU A 55 -11.50 -30.87 37.39
CA LEU A 55 -11.35 -29.63 38.15
C LEU A 55 -10.09 -28.86 37.74
N SER A 56 -8.97 -29.56 37.58
CA SER A 56 -7.68 -28.95 37.19
C SER A 56 -7.77 -28.20 35.85
N GLU A 57 -8.45 -28.77 34.84
CA GLU A 57 -8.65 -28.09 33.54
C GLU A 57 -9.48 -26.80 33.67
N ALA A 58 -10.43 -26.77 34.60
CA ALA A 58 -11.22 -25.58 34.90
C ALA A 58 -10.37 -24.51 35.61
N GLU A 59 -9.47 -24.93 36.51
CA GLU A 59 -8.52 -24.06 37.22
C GLU A 59 -7.51 -23.43 36.25
N ASP A 60 -6.89 -24.24 35.40
CA ASP A 60 -5.95 -23.81 34.37
C ASP A 60 -6.61 -22.79 33.42
N TRP A 61 -7.83 -23.09 32.95
CA TRP A 61 -8.55 -22.16 32.09
C TRP A 61 -8.82 -20.83 32.78
N VAL A 62 -9.27 -20.81 34.04
CA VAL A 62 -9.48 -19.56 34.79
C VAL A 62 -8.16 -18.81 34.99
N ALA A 63 -7.06 -19.52 35.28
CA ALA A 63 -5.74 -18.92 35.42
C ALA A 63 -5.25 -18.28 34.12
N ASP A 64 -5.44 -18.94 32.97
CA ASP A 64 -5.11 -18.40 31.65
C ASP A 64 -5.95 -17.18 31.30
N GLN A 65 -7.26 -17.22 31.54
CA GLN A 65 -8.14 -16.06 31.33
C GLN A 65 -7.74 -14.87 32.20
N ARG A 66 -7.32 -15.14 33.45
CA ARG A 66 -6.83 -14.10 34.35
C ARG A 66 -5.53 -13.51 33.85
N ARG A 67 -4.57 -14.35 33.46
CA ARG A 67 -3.26 -13.92 32.91
C ARG A 67 -3.46 -13.04 31.69
N ALA A 68 -4.29 -13.48 30.72
CA ALA A 68 -4.59 -12.70 29.53
C ALA A 68 -5.19 -11.33 29.89
N ARG A 69 -6.18 -11.30 30.79
CA ARG A 69 -6.77 -10.04 31.25
C ARG A 69 -5.75 -9.12 31.94
N ASP A 70 -4.90 -9.66 32.81
CA ASP A 70 -3.89 -8.89 33.53
C ASP A 70 -2.80 -8.34 32.57
N LEU A 71 -2.56 -9.02 31.45
CA LEU A 71 -1.68 -8.56 30.35
C LEU A 71 -2.36 -7.60 29.37
N GLY A 72 -3.64 -7.27 29.57
CA GLY A 72 -4.38 -6.44 28.61
C GLY A 72 -4.81 -7.18 27.33
N GLU A 73 -4.72 -8.51 27.31
CA GLU A 73 -5.02 -9.34 26.15
C GLU A 73 -6.47 -9.81 26.16
N ASN A 74 -7.07 -9.84 24.97
CA ASN A 74 -8.40 -10.40 24.80
C ASN A 74 -8.32 -11.87 24.38
N THR A 75 -9.10 -12.73 25.03
CA THR A 75 -9.19 -14.17 24.76
C THR A 75 -10.38 -14.55 23.87
N TYR A 76 -11.29 -13.60 23.63
CA TYR A 76 -12.47 -13.78 22.79
C TYR A 76 -12.76 -12.54 21.95
N ALA A 77 -13.18 -12.72 20.70
CA ALA A 77 -13.62 -11.59 19.89
C ALA A 77 -14.77 -10.80 20.53
N THR A 78 -14.72 -9.47 20.43
CA THR A 78 -15.75 -8.54 20.95
C THR A 78 -17.07 -8.73 20.22
N ASN A 79 -17.02 -8.82 18.88
CA ASN A 79 -18.17 -9.11 18.03
C ASN A 79 -17.99 -10.43 17.25
N PRO A 80 -18.27 -11.59 17.86
CA PRO A 80 -18.00 -12.90 17.25
C PRO A 80 -18.90 -13.22 16.05
N LYS A 81 -19.95 -12.42 15.82
CA LYS A 81 -20.90 -12.63 14.72
C LYS A 81 -20.58 -11.79 13.48
N MET A 82 -19.73 -10.77 13.61
CA MET A 82 -19.35 -9.92 12.49
C MET A 82 -18.65 -10.74 11.42
N THR A 83 -19.08 -10.60 10.17
CA THR A 83 -18.45 -11.28 9.03
C THR A 83 -17.17 -10.56 8.60
N VAL A 84 -16.31 -11.26 7.85
CA VAL A 84 -15.07 -10.69 7.29
C VAL A 84 -15.39 -9.48 6.40
N ALA A 85 -16.43 -9.57 5.58
CA ALA A 85 -16.80 -8.45 4.70
C ALA A 85 -17.22 -7.21 5.49
N GLU A 86 -18.12 -7.36 6.46
CA GLU A 86 -18.58 -6.25 7.31
C GLU A 86 -17.41 -5.63 8.07
N PHE A 87 -16.55 -6.47 8.67
CA PHE A 87 -15.39 -6.03 9.42
C PHE A 87 -14.44 -5.19 8.56
N LEU A 88 -14.04 -5.71 7.40
CA LEU A 88 -13.07 -5.04 6.53
C LEU A 88 -13.63 -3.76 5.91
N VAL A 89 -14.91 -3.75 5.51
CA VAL A 89 -15.55 -2.54 4.97
C VAL A 89 -15.68 -1.47 6.03
N GLY A 90 -16.12 -1.83 7.24
CA GLY A 90 -16.21 -0.92 8.37
C GLY A 90 -14.85 -0.30 8.68
N TRP A 91 -13.84 -1.15 8.89
CA TRP A 91 -12.46 -0.72 9.16
C TRP A 91 -11.89 0.19 8.06
N ALA A 92 -12.04 -0.19 6.79
CA ALA A 92 -11.50 0.62 5.69
C ALA A 92 -12.21 1.97 5.55
N ASN A 93 -13.48 2.09 5.92
CA ASN A 93 -14.20 3.36 5.86
C ASN A 93 -13.82 4.31 7.01
N THR A 94 -13.47 3.77 8.18
CA THR A 94 -13.16 4.59 9.37
C THR A 94 -11.69 4.92 9.53
N GLN A 95 -10.78 4.08 9.02
CA GLN A 95 -9.36 4.15 9.41
C GLN A 95 -8.52 5.17 8.63
N TYR A 96 -9.01 5.66 7.49
CA TYR A 96 -8.23 6.49 6.58
C TYR A 96 -8.75 7.93 6.51
N GLY A 97 -7.86 8.90 6.73
CA GLY A 97 -8.11 10.31 6.55
C GLY A 97 -8.05 10.80 5.09
N PRO A 98 -8.34 12.09 4.83
CA PRO A 98 -8.37 12.68 3.48
C PRO A 98 -7.06 12.54 2.68
N ASP A 99 -5.92 12.49 3.36
CA ASP A 99 -4.57 12.35 2.79
C ASP A 99 -4.27 10.91 2.31
N GLN A 100 -4.97 9.91 2.85
CA GLN A 100 -4.74 8.48 2.57
C GLN A 100 -5.79 7.84 1.64
N GLU A 101 -6.58 8.67 0.97
CA GLU A 101 -7.67 8.27 0.08
C GLU A 101 -7.27 7.22 -0.99
N SER A 102 -6.04 7.30 -1.53
CA SER A 102 -5.57 6.32 -2.51
C SER A 102 -5.42 4.91 -1.91
N THR A 103 -4.98 4.84 -0.66
CA THR A 103 -4.80 3.59 0.09
C THR A 103 -6.16 3.01 0.41
N GLN A 104 -7.05 3.82 0.97
CA GLN A 104 -8.44 3.44 1.27
C GLN A 104 -9.14 2.87 0.03
N ARG A 105 -9.05 3.58 -1.10
CA ARG A 105 -9.64 3.14 -2.37
C ARG A 105 -9.08 1.78 -2.82
N SER A 106 -7.78 1.59 -2.69
CA SER A 106 -7.14 0.34 -3.11
C SER A 106 -7.59 -0.83 -2.23
N TYR A 107 -7.71 -0.60 -0.92
CA TYR A 107 -8.22 -1.59 0.03
C TYR A 107 -9.70 -1.91 -0.21
N LEU A 108 -10.56 -0.89 -0.30
CA LEU A 108 -11.98 -1.08 -0.63
C LEU A 108 -12.18 -1.84 -1.94
N SER A 109 -11.34 -1.58 -2.95
CA SER A 109 -11.38 -2.29 -4.22
C SER A 109 -11.11 -3.78 -4.06
N VAL A 110 -10.05 -4.18 -3.34
CA VAL A 110 -9.75 -5.61 -3.15
C VAL A 110 -10.68 -6.30 -2.17
N ILE A 111 -11.20 -5.56 -1.17
CA ILE A 111 -12.25 -6.05 -0.28
C ILE A 111 -13.49 -6.40 -1.10
N LYS A 112 -13.98 -5.47 -1.92
CA LYS A 112 -15.19 -5.67 -2.73
C LYS A 112 -15.01 -6.75 -3.80
N ASN A 113 -13.90 -6.74 -4.52
CA ASN A 113 -13.76 -7.54 -5.74
C ASN A 113 -13.13 -8.92 -5.51
N HIS A 114 -12.43 -9.13 -4.39
CA HIS A 114 -11.66 -10.37 -4.17
C HIS A 114 -11.96 -11.02 -2.82
N ILE A 115 -11.98 -10.24 -1.72
CA ILE A 115 -12.13 -10.81 -0.38
C ILE A 115 -13.59 -11.16 -0.10
N ALA A 116 -14.50 -10.20 -0.27
CA ALA A 116 -15.91 -10.37 0.05
C ALA A 116 -16.59 -11.51 -0.74
N PRO A 117 -16.35 -11.66 -2.06
CA PRO A 117 -16.94 -12.76 -2.83
C PRO A 117 -16.44 -14.14 -2.40
N ALA A 118 -15.18 -14.26 -1.99
CA ALA A 118 -14.55 -15.55 -1.70
C ALA A 118 -14.72 -15.98 -0.24
N ILE A 119 -14.44 -15.08 0.71
CA ILE A 119 -14.38 -15.40 2.14
C ILE A 119 -15.20 -14.43 3.01
N GLY A 120 -15.95 -13.52 2.39
CA GLY A 120 -16.65 -12.43 3.08
C GLY A 120 -17.72 -12.88 4.07
N LYS A 121 -18.37 -14.02 3.82
CA LYS A 121 -19.43 -14.59 4.66
C LYS A 121 -18.92 -15.28 5.93
N ILE A 122 -17.62 -15.58 6.00
CA ILE A 122 -17.01 -16.20 7.17
C ILE A 122 -17.00 -15.18 8.30
N LYS A 123 -17.23 -15.62 9.54
CA LYS A 123 -17.10 -14.73 10.71
C LYS A 123 -15.65 -14.29 10.87
N ALA A 124 -15.42 -13.01 11.12
CA ALA A 124 -14.07 -12.46 11.24
C ALA A 124 -13.24 -13.17 12.32
N ALA A 125 -13.88 -13.58 13.42
CA ALA A 125 -13.28 -14.33 14.52
C ALA A 125 -12.95 -15.81 14.19
N GLU A 126 -13.59 -16.39 13.18
CA GLU A 126 -13.39 -17.79 12.76
C GLU A 126 -12.45 -17.92 11.55
N LEU A 127 -12.06 -16.80 10.94
CA LEU A 127 -11.12 -16.80 9.81
C LEU A 127 -9.78 -17.41 10.24
N ASN A 128 -9.27 -18.34 9.44
CA ASN A 128 -8.04 -19.06 9.72
C ASN A 128 -7.04 -18.95 8.56
N THR A 129 -5.78 -19.29 8.85
CA THR A 129 -4.65 -19.21 7.91
C THR A 129 -4.91 -20.03 6.64
N LYS A 130 -5.45 -21.24 6.75
CA LYS A 130 -5.70 -22.14 5.61
C LYS A 130 -6.69 -21.53 4.61
N THR A 131 -7.76 -20.92 5.10
CA THR A 131 -8.74 -20.23 4.25
C THR A 131 -8.11 -19.06 3.49
N ILE A 132 -7.23 -18.30 4.12
CA ILE A 132 -6.54 -17.17 3.49
C ILE A 132 -5.51 -17.65 2.44
N GLU A 133 -4.78 -18.72 2.74
CA GLU A 133 -3.86 -19.33 1.78
C GLU A 133 -4.59 -19.88 0.54
N ASN A 134 -5.76 -20.49 0.73
CA ASN A 134 -6.61 -20.93 -0.37
C ASN A 134 -7.07 -19.74 -1.21
N LEU A 135 -7.51 -18.63 -0.59
CA LEU A 135 -7.83 -17.40 -1.32
C LEU A 135 -6.66 -16.94 -2.21
N PHE A 136 -5.44 -16.89 -1.68
CA PHE A 136 -4.28 -16.46 -2.48
C PHE A 136 -3.95 -17.44 -3.61
N ARG A 137 -4.09 -18.75 -3.36
CA ARG A 137 -3.91 -19.79 -4.38
C ARG A 137 -4.93 -19.65 -5.51
N ASP A 138 -6.19 -19.45 -5.17
CA ASP A 138 -7.27 -19.29 -6.14
C ASP A 138 -7.08 -18.00 -6.95
N MET A 139 -6.66 -16.91 -6.30
CA MET A 139 -6.29 -15.68 -7.02
C MET A 139 -5.14 -15.94 -8.01
N HIS A 140 -4.12 -16.68 -7.59
CA HIS A 140 -3.01 -17.01 -8.49
C HIS A 140 -3.47 -17.90 -9.67
N ALA A 141 -4.28 -18.93 -9.40
CA ALA A 141 -4.82 -19.82 -10.41
C ALA A 141 -5.70 -19.08 -11.44
N ASN A 142 -6.43 -18.05 -10.99
CA ASN A 142 -7.24 -17.18 -11.84
C ASN A 142 -6.41 -16.09 -12.57
N GLY A 143 -5.08 -16.16 -12.54
CA GLY A 143 -4.20 -15.27 -13.29
C GLY A 143 -4.05 -13.86 -12.71
N PHE A 144 -4.45 -13.60 -11.46
CA PHE A 144 -4.24 -12.30 -10.84
C PHE A 144 -2.74 -12.03 -10.62
N GLY A 145 -2.28 -10.84 -11.00
CA GLY A 145 -0.90 -10.44 -10.84
C GLY A 145 -0.46 -10.33 -9.38
N ALA A 146 0.85 -10.50 -9.13
CA ALA A 146 1.45 -10.48 -7.80
C ALA A 146 1.11 -9.22 -6.98
N GLY A 147 0.97 -8.06 -7.64
CA GLY A 147 0.57 -6.81 -7.00
C GLY A 147 -0.83 -6.88 -6.37
N THR A 148 -1.79 -7.47 -7.07
CA THR A 148 -3.17 -7.63 -6.60
C THR A 148 -3.23 -8.56 -5.39
N ILE A 149 -2.52 -9.70 -5.43
CA ILE A 149 -2.50 -10.64 -4.30
C ILE A 149 -1.80 -10.00 -3.08
N ARG A 150 -0.70 -9.26 -3.29
CA ARG A 150 -0.01 -8.52 -2.22
C ARG A 150 -0.90 -7.47 -1.57
N ILE A 151 -1.68 -6.70 -2.34
CA ILE A 151 -2.55 -5.68 -1.75
C ILE A 151 -3.76 -6.30 -1.05
N THR A 152 -4.29 -7.43 -1.53
CA THR A 152 -5.29 -8.24 -0.82
C THR A 152 -4.76 -8.70 0.54
N ARG A 153 -3.53 -9.26 0.57
CA ARG A 153 -2.85 -9.62 1.82
C ARG A 153 -2.64 -8.43 2.74
N ALA A 154 -2.20 -7.29 2.20
CA ALA A 154 -1.94 -6.09 2.98
C ALA A 154 -3.22 -5.57 3.66
N ALA A 155 -4.34 -5.51 2.92
CA ALA A 155 -5.64 -5.10 3.48
C ALA A 155 -6.08 -6.01 4.63
N LEU A 156 -6.03 -7.34 4.43
CA LEU A 156 -6.34 -8.31 5.49
C LEU A 156 -5.41 -8.14 6.70
N SER A 157 -4.10 -8.06 6.46
CA SER A 157 -3.11 -7.98 7.54
C SER A 157 -3.25 -6.69 8.35
N ALA A 158 -3.44 -5.55 7.69
CA ALA A 158 -3.60 -4.26 8.35
C ALA A 158 -4.87 -4.22 9.21
N ALA A 159 -6.01 -4.66 8.68
CA ALA A 159 -7.26 -4.70 9.43
C ALA A 159 -7.18 -5.62 10.66
N TYR A 160 -6.68 -6.84 10.48
CA TYR A 160 -6.57 -7.79 11.59
C TYR A 160 -5.50 -7.39 12.61
N ASN A 161 -4.43 -6.70 12.21
CA ASN A 161 -3.47 -6.13 13.16
C ASN A 161 -4.12 -5.03 14.02
N ASP A 162 -4.90 -4.14 13.40
CA ASP A 162 -5.63 -3.10 14.14
C ASP A 162 -6.65 -3.71 15.10
N ALA A 163 -7.43 -4.68 14.65
CA ALA A 163 -8.40 -5.34 15.51
C ALA A 163 -7.75 -6.10 16.68
N VAL A 164 -6.56 -6.68 16.51
CA VAL A 164 -5.83 -7.28 17.63
C VAL A 164 -5.30 -6.20 18.58
N ARG A 165 -4.71 -5.13 18.04
CA ARG A 165 -4.19 -4.01 18.82
C ARG A 165 -5.27 -3.31 19.65
N LEU A 166 -6.49 -3.20 19.10
CA LEU A 166 -7.66 -2.63 19.77
C LEU A 166 -8.38 -3.63 20.68
N GLY A 167 -7.96 -4.90 20.69
CA GLY A 167 -8.59 -5.95 21.49
C GLY A 167 -9.90 -6.48 20.91
N ASP A 168 -10.29 -6.13 19.68
CA ASP A 168 -11.51 -6.64 19.03
C ASP A 168 -11.41 -8.11 18.61
N LEU A 169 -10.19 -8.55 18.26
CA LEU A 169 -9.86 -9.91 17.87
C LEU A 169 -8.67 -10.44 18.67
N VAL A 170 -8.64 -11.76 18.86
CA VAL A 170 -7.62 -12.44 19.68
C VAL A 170 -6.29 -12.59 18.94
N ARG A 171 -6.34 -12.74 17.61
CA ARG A 171 -5.15 -12.99 16.80
C ARG A 171 -5.35 -12.54 15.35
N ASN A 172 -4.23 -12.30 14.69
CA ASN A 172 -4.20 -12.06 13.25
C ASN A 172 -3.91 -13.39 12.50
N PRO A 173 -4.90 -13.98 11.78
CA PRO A 173 -4.71 -15.22 11.04
C PRO A 173 -3.83 -15.06 9.79
N VAL A 174 -3.56 -13.82 9.37
CA VAL A 174 -2.80 -13.44 8.16
C VAL A 174 -1.29 -13.53 8.39
N ARG A 175 -0.82 -13.35 9.65
CA ARG A 175 0.61 -13.21 10.00
C ARG A 175 1.48 -14.32 9.43
N ASN A 176 1.04 -15.58 9.55
CA ASN A 176 1.82 -16.77 9.19
C ASN A 176 1.38 -17.44 7.89
N THR A 177 0.57 -16.80 7.05
CA THR A 177 0.16 -17.42 5.78
C THR A 177 1.30 -17.44 4.77
N LYS A 178 1.41 -18.53 4.02
CA LYS A 178 2.28 -18.64 2.86
C LYS A 178 1.67 -17.93 1.65
N MET A 179 2.50 -17.18 0.94
CA MET A 179 2.12 -16.57 -0.34
C MET A 179 2.48 -17.51 -1.50
N PRO A 180 1.63 -17.60 -2.54
CA PRO A 180 2.05 -18.27 -3.78
C PRO A 180 3.29 -17.56 -4.35
N ASN A 181 4.18 -18.32 -4.96
CA ASN A 181 5.36 -17.76 -5.61
C ASN A 181 4.93 -17.11 -6.93
N VAL A 182 4.67 -15.80 -6.90
CA VAL A 182 4.21 -15.04 -8.06
C VAL A 182 5.32 -14.12 -8.53
N THR A 183 5.98 -14.51 -9.63
CA THR A 183 7.00 -13.69 -10.26
C THR A 183 6.34 -12.47 -10.90
N ALA A 184 6.63 -11.28 -10.38
CA ALA A 184 6.16 -10.06 -11.00
C ALA A 184 6.91 -9.84 -12.32
N LYS A 185 6.19 -9.63 -13.43
CA LYS A 185 6.80 -9.13 -14.66
C LYS A 185 7.30 -7.70 -14.41
N THR A 186 8.61 -7.53 -14.31
CA THR A 186 9.25 -6.23 -14.16
C THR A 186 9.19 -5.49 -15.49
N THR A 187 8.63 -4.28 -15.47
CA THR A 187 8.70 -3.38 -16.64
C THR A 187 10.14 -2.87 -16.77
N LYS A 188 10.69 -2.97 -17.99
CA LYS A 188 12.05 -2.54 -18.32
C LYS A 188 12.08 -1.09 -18.81
N PRO A 189 13.22 -0.39 -18.80
CA PRO A 189 13.36 0.87 -19.55
C PRO A 189 13.12 0.62 -21.04
N LEU A 190 12.87 1.71 -21.80
CA LEU A 190 12.89 1.65 -23.25
C LEU A 190 14.29 1.25 -23.73
N SER A 191 14.36 0.51 -24.84
CA SER A 191 15.64 0.33 -25.52
C SER A 191 16.18 1.69 -26.00
N ARG A 192 17.50 1.82 -26.16
CA ARG A 192 18.11 3.06 -26.67
C ARG A 192 17.52 3.45 -28.03
N THR A 193 17.39 2.48 -28.93
CA THR A 193 16.81 2.68 -30.27
C THR A 193 15.34 3.11 -30.21
N ASP A 194 14.53 2.52 -29.35
CA ASP A 194 13.11 2.93 -29.23
C ASP A 194 12.99 4.30 -28.58
N TRP A 195 13.82 4.61 -27.57
CA TRP A 195 13.87 5.94 -26.97
C TRP A 195 14.19 7.01 -28.02
N GLU A 196 15.20 6.80 -28.86
CA GLU A 196 15.59 7.74 -29.92
C GLU A 196 14.43 7.98 -30.90
N LYS A 197 13.76 6.92 -31.37
CA LYS A 197 12.58 7.04 -32.25
C LYS A 197 11.45 7.81 -31.58
N VAL A 198 11.13 7.49 -30.33
CA VAL A 198 10.06 8.16 -29.57
C VAL A 198 10.39 9.64 -29.34
N TYR A 199 11.63 9.96 -29.00
CA TYR A 199 12.07 11.33 -28.75
C TYR A 199 12.02 12.16 -30.04
N LEU A 200 12.56 11.63 -31.14
CA LEU A 200 12.51 12.28 -32.46
C LEU A 200 11.08 12.50 -32.93
N GLU A 201 10.19 11.51 -32.80
CA GLU A 201 8.79 11.69 -33.15
C GLU A 201 8.10 12.77 -32.30
N ALA A 202 8.45 12.85 -31.01
CA ALA A 202 7.88 13.84 -30.11
C ALA A 202 8.26 15.28 -30.50
N THR A 203 9.42 15.50 -31.11
CA THR A 203 9.88 16.84 -31.56
C THR A 203 8.95 17.50 -32.57
N LYS A 204 8.16 16.71 -33.32
CA LYS A 204 7.18 17.21 -34.29
C LYS A 204 6.02 17.97 -33.65
N ASN A 205 5.83 17.85 -32.33
CA ASN A 205 4.79 18.56 -31.60
C ASN A 205 5.40 19.18 -30.31
N PRO A 206 5.43 20.52 -30.18
CA PRO A 206 6.07 21.19 -29.03
C PRO A 206 5.57 20.72 -27.67
N ARG A 207 4.27 20.43 -27.54
CA ARG A 207 3.69 19.91 -26.29
C ARG A 207 4.18 18.51 -25.98
N MET A 208 4.25 17.62 -26.97
CA MET A 208 4.80 16.28 -26.76
C MET A 208 6.29 16.27 -26.53
N HIS A 209 7.05 17.08 -27.25
CA HIS A 209 8.48 17.22 -27.00
C HIS A 209 8.75 17.61 -25.54
N ALA A 210 8.11 18.68 -25.06
CA ALA A 210 8.21 19.10 -23.66
C ALA A 210 7.75 18.01 -22.68
N ARG A 211 6.68 17.27 -23.00
CA ARG A 211 6.14 16.23 -22.11
C ARG A 211 7.08 15.02 -22.00
N ILE A 212 7.72 14.63 -23.10
CA ILE A 212 8.68 13.52 -23.16
C ILE A 212 10.01 13.94 -22.54
N GLU A 213 10.44 15.19 -22.75
CA GLU A 213 11.62 15.78 -22.10
C GLU A 213 11.54 15.64 -20.57
N VAL A 214 10.45 16.13 -19.96
CA VAL A 214 10.28 16.05 -18.50
C VAL A 214 10.13 14.61 -17.99
N ALA A 215 9.62 13.68 -18.80
CA ALA A 215 9.43 12.29 -18.41
C ALA A 215 10.68 11.43 -18.56
N GLY A 216 11.42 11.61 -19.66
CA GLY A 216 12.50 10.75 -20.11
C GLY A 216 13.89 11.31 -19.87
N MET A 217 14.05 12.63 -19.74
CA MET A 217 15.31 13.25 -19.34
C MET A 217 15.32 13.54 -17.83
N LEU A 218 14.24 14.12 -17.30
CA LEU A 218 14.15 14.47 -15.86
C LEU A 218 13.54 13.35 -15.00
N GLY A 219 12.92 12.35 -15.63
CA GLY A 219 12.34 11.22 -14.92
C GLY A 219 11.08 11.55 -14.13
N LEU A 220 10.35 12.65 -14.41
CA LEU A 220 9.19 13.04 -13.58
C LEU A 220 8.05 12.01 -13.62
N ARG A 221 7.41 11.78 -12.46
CA ARG A 221 6.21 10.93 -12.40
C ARG A 221 5.08 11.60 -13.19
N PRO A 222 4.16 10.84 -13.82
CA PRO A 222 3.07 11.44 -14.61
C PRO A 222 2.26 12.49 -13.83
N GLY A 223 1.89 12.19 -12.59
CA GLY A 223 1.18 13.15 -11.73
C GLY A 223 2.00 14.41 -11.41
N GLU A 224 3.32 14.29 -11.21
CA GLU A 224 4.23 15.42 -10.97
C GLU A 224 4.31 16.31 -12.21
N ALA A 225 4.52 15.72 -13.39
CA ALA A 225 4.56 16.46 -14.65
C ALA A 225 3.25 17.23 -14.90
N LEU A 226 2.09 16.60 -14.67
CA LEU A 226 0.78 17.26 -14.79
C LEU A 226 0.53 18.34 -13.73
N GLY A 227 1.29 18.34 -12.64
CA GLY A 227 1.22 19.32 -11.55
C GLY A 227 2.04 20.59 -11.78
N LEU A 228 2.99 20.56 -12.73
CA LEU A 228 3.90 21.68 -12.99
C LEU A 228 3.16 22.93 -13.46
N LYS A 229 3.56 24.07 -12.91
CA LYS A 229 3.15 25.42 -13.31
C LYS A 229 4.31 26.18 -13.94
N TRP A 230 4.00 27.20 -14.73
CA TRP A 230 5.02 28.06 -15.32
C TRP A 230 5.83 28.85 -14.29
N ALA A 231 5.27 29.09 -13.10
CA ALA A 231 5.98 29.72 -11.98
C ALA A 231 7.04 28.79 -11.34
N ASP A 232 6.97 27.49 -11.63
CA ASP A 232 7.92 26.50 -11.10
C ASP A 232 9.22 26.46 -11.92
N LEU A 233 9.26 27.11 -13.09
CA LEU A 233 10.42 27.18 -13.99
C LEU A 233 11.19 28.48 -13.75
N ASN A 234 12.44 28.38 -13.31
CA ASN A 234 13.38 29.49 -13.32
C ASN A 234 14.29 29.36 -14.55
N VAL A 235 14.14 30.31 -15.47
CA VAL A 235 14.87 30.36 -16.75
C VAL A 235 16.33 30.75 -16.54
N ASP A 236 16.61 31.67 -15.61
CA ASP A 236 17.94 32.23 -15.40
C ASP A 236 18.85 31.26 -14.63
N GLU A 237 18.28 30.57 -13.64
CA GLU A 237 19.02 29.58 -12.84
C GLU A 237 19.01 28.16 -13.43
N CYS A 238 18.28 27.96 -14.54
CA CYS A 238 17.99 26.67 -15.14
C CYS A 238 17.51 25.64 -14.10
N THR A 239 16.43 25.98 -13.40
CA THR A 239 15.83 25.11 -12.38
C THR A 239 14.34 24.87 -12.59
N LEU A 240 13.87 23.70 -12.15
CA LEU A 240 12.46 23.32 -12.16
C LEU A 240 12.05 22.81 -10.77
N LEU A 241 11.12 23.51 -10.13
CA LEU A 241 10.55 23.14 -8.84
C LEU A 241 9.47 22.07 -8.98
N VAL A 242 9.57 21.00 -8.19
CA VAL A 242 8.63 19.88 -8.18
C VAL A 242 8.03 19.77 -6.79
N GLU A 243 6.96 20.53 -6.52
CA GLU A 243 6.30 20.58 -5.21
C GLU A 243 4.90 19.98 -5.19
N ARG A 244 4.29 19.77 -6.36
CA ARG A 244 2.89 19.34 -6.49
C ARG A 244 2.68 18.29 -7.57
N GLN A 245 1.59 17.56 -7.43
CA GLN A 245 1.14 16.55 -8.38
C GLN A 245 -0.37 16.62 -8.57
N VAL A 246 -0.84 16.23 -9.75
CA VAL A 246 -2.27 16.03 -10.02
C VAL A 246 -2.64 14.57 -9.73
N GLN A 247 -3.70 14.39 -8.94
CA GLN A 247 -4.28 13.07 -8.67
C GLN A 247 -5.80 13.14 -8.77
N ARG A 248 -6.44 11.99 -9.04
CA ARG A 248 -7.90 11.88 -9.00
C ARG A 248 -8.38 11.50 -7.59
N ALA A 249 -9.17 12.38 -6.98
CA ALA A 249 -9.90 12.16 -5.74
C ALA A 249 -11.36 11.73 -6.03
N ARG A 250 -11.88 10.80 -5.23
CA ARG A 250 -13.25 10.30 -5.31
C ARG A 250 -14.23 11.43 -4.98
N GLY A 251 -15.27 11.58 -5.80
CA GLY A 251 -16.29 12.62 -5.64
C GLY A 251 -15.83 14.05 -5.93
N LYS A 252 -14.51 14.31 -6.04
CA LYS A 252 -13.94 15.65 -6.29
C LYS A 252 -13.28 15.81 -7.65
N GLY A 253 -13.05 14.72 -8.38
CA GLY A 253 -12.38 14.77 -9.69
C GLY A 253 -10.87 14.92 -9.57
N LEU A 254 -10.25 15.71 -10.46
CA LEU A 254 -8.81 15.97 -10.43
C LEU A 254 -8.51 17.08 -9.41
N VAL A 255 -7.52 16.84 -8.55
CA VAL A 255 -7.08 17.77 -7.52
C VAL A 255 -5.57 17.88 -7.51
N PHE A 256 -5.06 19.02 -7.06
CA PHE A 256 -3.66 19.12 -6.64
C PHE A 256 -3.49 18.37 -5.31
N LYS A 257 -2.41 17.60 -5.21
CA LYS A 257 -1.89 17.11 -3.94
C LYS A 257 -0.41 17.48 -3.87
N GLU A 258 0.11 17.66 -2.67
CA GLU A 258 1.55 17.74 -2.45
C GLU A 258 2.20 16.42 -2.90
N VAL A 259 3.47 16.50 -3.30
CA VAL A 259 4.23 15.31 -3.70
C VAL A 259 4.29 14.30 -2.54
N LYS A 260 4.09 13.01 -2.87
CA LYS A 260 4.24 11.94 -1.88
C LYS A 260 5.70 11.97 -1.40
N GLN A 261 5.90 11.93 -0.07
CA GLN A 261 7.19 11.88 0.64
C GLN A 261 7.82 13.23 1.07
N LYS A 262 7.08 14.35 1.16
CA LYS A 262 7.58 15.64 1.71
C LYS A 262 8.84 16.21 1.04
N THR A 263 9.32 15.65 -0.07
CA THR A 263 10.49 16.16 -0.78
C THR A 263 10.03 17.06 -1.93
N ILE A 264 9.62 18.27 -1.57
CA ILE A 264 9.72 19.39 -2.48
C ILE A 264 11.17 19.41 -2.97
N ARG A 265 11.38 19.35 -4.28
CA ARG A 265 12.73 19.28 -4.84
C ARG A 265 12.88 20.22 -6.03
N THR A 266 14.06 20.82 -6.14
CA THR A 266 14.43 21.68 -7.25
C THR A 266 15.39 20.91 -8.14
N LEU A 267 14.98 20.63 -9.38
CA LEU A 267 15.82 19.95 -10.36
C LEU A 267 16.65 20.98 -11.11
N LYS A 268 17.96 20.75 -11.20
CA LYS A 268 18.81 21.43 -12.19
C LYS A 268 18.50 20.85 -13.57
N ILE A 269 18.24 21.73 -14.53
CA ILE A 269 17.90 21.38 -15.91
C ILE A 269 18.89 22.03 -16.88
N SER A 270 18.97 21.53 -18.11
CA SER A 270 19.85 22.11 -19.12
C SER A 270 19.20 23.32 -19.79
N GLN A 271 20.01 24.17 -20.42
CA GLN A 271 19.51 25.27 -21.26
C GLN A 271 18.59 24.74 -22.38
N GLU A 272 18.91 23.57 -22.94
CA GLU A 272 18.10 22.91 -23.95
C GLU A 272 16.69 22.57 -23.42
N THR A 273 16.60 21.95 -22.23
CA THR A 273 15.32 21.67 -21.58
C THR A 273 14.51 22.96 -21.36
N VAL A 274 15.15 24.06 -20.97
CA VAL A 274 14.50 25.37 -20.84
C VAL A 274 13.94 25.84 -22.19
N GLN A 275 14.71 25.76 -23.27
CA GLN A 275 14.24 26.17 -24.61
C GLN A 275 13.08 25.31 -25.12
N ILE A 276 13.11 24.00 -24.87
CA ILE A 276 12.00 23.09 -25.20
C ILE A 276 10.73 23.52 -24.46
N LEU A 277 10.84 23.80 -23.15
CA LEU A 277 9.71 24.29 -22.35
C LEU A 277 9.20 25.65 -22.83
N LEU A 278 10.08 26.59 -23.19
CA LEU A 278 9.67 27.89 -23.71
C LEU A 278 9.00 27.79 -25.09
N THR A 279 9.48 26.90 -25.95
CA THR A 279 8.83 26.60 -27.25
C THR A 279 7.43 26.05 -27.05
N HIS A 280 7.26 25.13 -26.09
CA HIS A 280 5.94 24.67 -25.67
C HIS A 280 5.08 25.80 -25.08
N LYS A 281 5.64 26.72 -24.28
CA LYS A 281 4.92 27.90 -23.75
C LYS A 281 4.32 28.76 -24.87
N ARG A 282 5.10 29.01 -25.93
CA ARG A 282 4.64 29.75 -27.13
C ARG A 282 3.56 28.99 -27.88
N HIS A 283 3.75 27.68 -28.09
CA HIS A 283 2.73 26.84 -28.71
C HIS A 283 1.42 26.82 -27.89
N GLN A 284 1.53 26.77 -26.56
CA GLN A 284 0.40 26.82 -25.65
C GLN A 284 -0.35 28.15 -25.77
N SER A 285 0.34 29.30 -25.82
CA SER A 285 -0.32 30.61 -25.94
C SER A 285 -1.16 30.74 -27.21
N LEU A 286 -0.72 30.17 -28.33
CA LEU A 286 -1.47 30.16 -29.60
C LEU A 286 -2.76 29.32 -29.52
N ASN A 287 -2.82 28.36 -28.59
CA ASN A 287 -3.94 27.41 -28.46
C ASN A 287 -4.87 27.74 -27.26
N LYS A 288 -4.76 28.95 -26.68
CA LYS A 288 -5.57 29.36 -25.52
C LYS A 288 -7.02 29.74 -25.84
N ALA A 289 -7.37 29.91 -27.12
CA ALA A 289 -8.70 30.41 -27.52
C ALA A 289 -9.89 29.61 -26.95
N LYS A 290 -9.70 28.32 -26.65
CA LYS A 290 -10.74 27.42 -26.10
C LYS A 290 -10.70 27.28 -24.57
N TRP A 291 -9.83 28.02 -23.88
CA TRP A 291 -9.65 27.86 -22.44
C TRP A 291 -10.76 28.54 -21.66
N THR A 292 -11.34 27.82 -20.71
CA THR A 292 -12.33 28.37 -19.78
C THR A 292 -11.70 28.82 -18.46
N LYS A 293 -10.49 28.34 -18.17
CA LYS A 293 -9.70 28.72 -16.97
C LYS A 293 -8.22 28.65 -17.30
N ASP A 294 -7.41 29.53 -16.71
CA ASP A 294 -5.95 29.45 -16.82
C ASP A 294 -5.33 29.13 -15.46
N ASN A 295 -5.16 27.83 -15.18
CA ASN A 295 -4.49 27.35 -13.96
C ASN A 295 -2.96 27.55 -13.98
N LYS A 296 -2.41 28.25 -14.99
CA LYS A 296 -0.98 28.52 -15.17
C LYS A 296 -0.11 27.25 -15.25
N LEU A 297 -0.70 26.14 -15.69
CA LEU A 297 -0.06 24.84 -15.82
C LEU A 297 0.85 24.79 -17.05
N ILE A 298 1.95 24.04 -16.96
CA ILE A 298 2.76 23.67 -18.12
C ILE A 298 1.97 22.69 -19.00
N PHE A 299 1.30 21.69 -18.41
CA PHE A 299 0.54 20.66 -19.16
C PHE A 299 -0.96 20.63 -18.81
N PRO A 300 -1.74 21.69 -19.10
CA PRO A 300 -3.18 21.70 -18.87
C PRO A 300 -3.92 20.80 -19.86
N ASN A 301 -5.19 20.52 -19.59
CA ASN A 301 -6.10 19.94 -20.59
C ASN A 301 -6.46 20.98 -21.68
N THR A 302 -7.31 20.59 -22.64
CA THR A 302 -7.74 21.44 -23.76
C THR A 302 -8.52 22.70 -23.35
N LEU A 303 -8.99 22.77 -22.10
CA LEU A 303 -9.74 23.88 -21.51
C LEU A 303 -8.91 24.73 -20.53
N GLY A 304 -7.60 24.47 -20.41
CA GLY A 304 -6.71 25.17 -19.49
C GLY A 304 -6.78 24.71 -18.01
N GLN A 305 -7.51 23.62 -17.75
CA GLN A 305 -7.66 23.00 -16.44
C GLN A 305 -6.69 21.82 -16.23
N LEU A 306 -6.83 21.08 -15.12
CA LEU A 306 -5.98 19.95 -14.79
C LEU A 306 -6.08 18.83 -15.85
N GLY A 307 -4.93 18.27 -16.25
CA GLY A 307 -4.85 17.12 -17.14
C GLY A 307 -5.15 15.80 -16.43
N ASP A 308 -5.80 14.87 -17.13
CA ASP A 308 -6.04 13.50 -16.63
C ASP A 308 -4.89 12.59 -17.09
N GLU A 309 -4.32 11.82 -16.16
CA GLU A 309 -3.31 10.81 -16.48
C GLU A 309 -3.79 9.80 -17.53
N LYS A 310 -5.10 9.51 -17.61
CA LYS A 310 -5.65 8.67 -18.68
C LYS A 310 -5.44 9.28 -20.06
N SER A 311 -5.69 10.59 -20.20
CA SER A 311 -5.48 11.30 -21.45
C SER A 311 -3.99 11.42 -21.79
N ASP A 312 -3.14 11.61 -20.78
CA ASP A 312 -1.68 11.66 -20.91
C ASP A 312 -1.12 10.31 -21.41
N ARG A 313 -1.59 9.20 -20.82
CA ARG A 313 -1.22 7.84 -21.28
C ARG A 313 -1.71 7.55 -22.70
N LEU A 314 -2.90 8.03 -23.07
CA LEU A 314 -3.41 7.87 -24.43
C LEU A 314 -2.58 8.65 -25.45
N ALA A 315 -2.20 9.89 -25.12
CA ALA A 315 -1.30 10.69 -25.96
C ALA A 315 0.05 9.99 -26.16
N PHE A 316 0.62 9.43 -25.10
CA PHE A 316 1.86 8.65 -25.20
C PHE A 316 1.68 7.40 -26.08
N LYS A 317 0.57 6.66 -25.92
CA LYS A 317 0.30 5.48 -26.77
C LYS A 317 0.21 5.85 -28.25
N ASN A 318 -0.37 7.01 -28.58
CA ASN A 318 -0.42 7.50 -29.95
C ASN A 318 0.97 7.87 -30.47
N LEU A 319 1.81 8.48 -29.62
CA LEU A 319 3.20 8.77 -29.95
C LEU A 319 4.00 7.49 -30.26
N LEU A 320 3.85 6.44 -29.44
CA LEU A 320 4.53 5.15 -29.66
C LEU A 320 4.16 4.54 -31.02
N LYS A 321 2.87 4.59 -31.39
CA LYS A 321 2.40 4.13 -32.68
C LYS A 321 3.02 4.93 -33.83
N ALA A 322 3.05 6.27 -33.71
CA ALA A 322 3.65 7.14 -34.72
C ALA A 322 5.16 6.89 -34.88
N ALA A 323 5.86 6.62 -33.77
CA ALA A 323 7.28 6.29 -33.77
C ALA A 323 7.59 4.86 -34.27
N GLY A 324 6.58 4.03 -34.51
CA GLY A 324 6.75 2.65 -34.97
C GLY A 324 7.46 1.74 -33.95
N VAL A 325 7.22 1.95 -32.65
CA VAL A 325 7.84 1.16 -31.56
C VAL A 325 6.81 0.31 -30.81
N PRO A 326 7.23 -0.71 -30.03
CA PRO A 326 6.34 -1.50 -29.19
C PRO A 326 5.54 -0.67 -28.16
N ASP A 327 4.52 -1.29 -27.57
CA ASP A 327 3.74 -0.65 -26.52
C ASP A 327 4.56 -0.52 -25.22
N TYR A 328 4.63 0.69 -24.69
CA TYR A 328 5.34 1.06 -23.47
C TYR A 328 4.40 1.84 -22.55
N GLN A 329 4.55 1.63 -21.25
CA GLN A 329 3.89 2.45 -20.26
C GLN A 329 4.62 3.78 -20.13
N LEU A 330 3.88 4.88 -19.98
CA LEU A 330 4.47 6.22 -19.78
C LEU A 330 5.43 6.27 -18.58
N TYR A 331 5.17 5.44 -17.55
CA TYR A 331 6.05 5.30 -16.39
C TYR A 331 7.43 4.73 -16.71
N GLN A 332 7.58 3.98 -17.82
CA GLN A 332 8.87 3.41 -18.24
C GLN A 332 9.85 4.50 -18.67
N LEU A 333 9.40 5.69 -19.08
CA LEU A 333 10.29 6.82 -19.37
C LEU A 333 11.11 7.23 -18.15
N ARG A 334 10.51 7.22 -16.95
CA ARG A 334 11.23 7.46 -15.70
C ARG A 334 12.29 6.39 -15.42
N LYS A 335 12.03 5.14 -15.79
CA LYS A 335 13.02 4.07 -15.69
C LYS A 335 14.16 4.30 -16.68
N THR A 336 13.84 4.68 -17.92
CA THR A 336 14.83 5.05 -18.94
C THR A 336 15.73 6.17 -18.44
N ALA A 337 15.15 7.26 -17.90
CA ALA A 337 15.87 8.40 -17.36
C ALA A 337 16.88 8.00 -16.28
N PHE A 338 16.44 7.28 -15.25
CA PHE A 338 17.31 6.92 -14.12
C PHE A 338 18.27 5.79 -14.42
N THR A 339 17.93 4.88 -15.33
CA THR A 339 18.89 3.89 -15.84
C THR A 339 20.04 4.59 -16.57
N ALA A 340 19.72 5.56 -17.44
CA ALA A 340 20.74 6.33 -18.16
C ALA A 340 21.58 7.19 -17.20
N MET A 341 20.93 7.87 -16.24
CA MET A 341 21.60 8.72 -15.25
C MET A 341 22.51 7.92 -14.32
N ALA A 342 22.12 6.70 -13.93
CA ALA A 342 22.96 5.82 -13.10
C ALA A 342 24.31 5.47 -13.76
N GLY A 343 24.39 5.53 -15.09
CA GLY A 343 25.65 5.36 -15.82
C GLY A 343 26.52 6.61 -15.91
N GLN A 344 26.03 7.76 -15.44
CA GLN A 344 26.69 9.07 -15.57
C GLN A 344 27.03 9.73 -14.23
N THR A 345 26.49 9.24 -13.12
CA THR A 345 26.67 9.86 -11.81
C THR A 345 26.67 8.83 -10.68
N ASP A 346 27.05 9.26 -9.49
CA ASP A 346 27.02 8.44 -8.29
C ASP A 346 25.59 8.25 -7.75
N LEU A 347 25.43 7.25 -6.89
CA LEU A 347 24.13 6.88 -6.34
C LEU A 347 23.49 7.98 -5.48
N LYS A 348 24.28 8.80 -4.76
CA LYS A 348 23.75 9.88 -3.91
C LYS A 348 23.13 10.96 -4.79
N THR A 349 23.83 11.36 -5.84
CA THR A 349 23.33 12.33 -6.82
C THR A 349 22.08 11.81 -7.53
N LEU A 350 22.06 10.53 -7.95
CA LEU A 350 20.87 9.90 -8.53
C LEU A 350 19.66 9.89 -7.58
N MET A 351 19.87 9.66 -6.29
CA MET A 351 18.78 9.69 -5.30
C MET A 351 18.17 11.08 -5.17
N GLU A 352 19.00 12.13 -5.17
CA GLU A 352 18.56 13.52 -5.09
C GLU A 352 17.69 13.88 -6.31
N PHE A 353 18.17 13.56 -7.52
CA PHE A 353 17.41 13.77 -8.77
C PHE A 353 16.11 12.95 -8.79
N SER A 354 16.18 11.68 -8.37
CA SER A 354 15.03 10.79 -8.44
C SER A 354 13.99 11.07 -7.34
N GLY A 355 14.36 11.75 -6.26
CA GLY A 355 13.49 12.04 -5.12
C GLY A 355 13.04 10.78 -4.39
N HIS A 356 13.89 9.75 -4.31
CA HIS A 356 13.63 8.54 -3.53
C HIS A 356 14.37 8.58 -2.20
N THR A 357 13.67 8.22 -1.13
CA THR A 357 14.25 8.15 0.23
C THR A 357 15.02 6.85 0.48
N GLN A 358 14.81 5.82 -0.33
CA GLN A 358 15.43 4.50 -0.15
C GLN A 358 16.20 4.07 -1.40
N VAL A 359 17.49 3.80 -1.21
CA VAL A 359 18.39 3.26 -2.24
C VAL A 359 17.82 1.99 -2.89
N SER A 360 17.33 1.06 -2.07
CA SER A 360 16.78 -0.22 -2.53
C SER A 360 15.65 -0.05 -3.54
N THR A 361 14.86 1.03 -3.40
CA THR A 361 13.78 1.35 -4.33
C THR A 361 14.33 1.80 -5.68
N VAL A 362 15.40 2.62 -5.69
CA VAL A 362 16.08 3.10 -6.91
C VAL A 362 16.71 1.95 -7.66
N ILE A 363 17.61 1.22 -6.99
CA ILE A 363 18.38 0.13 -7.59
C ILE A 363 17.45 -1.00 -8.04
N GLY A 364 16.49 -1.41 -7.20
CA GLY A 364 15.63 -2.56 -7.50
C GLY A 364 14.57 -2.30 -8.59
N ASN A 365 14.14 -1.06 -8.80
CA ASN A 365 13.00 -0.77 -9.70
C ASN A 365 13.33 0.13 -10.89
N TYR A 366 14.40 0.91 -10.85
CA TYR A 366 14.70 1.97 -11.82
C TYR A 366 16.07 1.88 -12.47
N VAL A 367 17.05 1.20 -11.86
CA VAL A 367 18.38 1.02 -12.43
C VAL A 367 18.48 -0.40 -12.96
N PHE A 368 18.73 -0.53 -14.26
CA PHE A 368 18.88 -1.82 -14.92
C PHE A 368 20.27 -1.91 -15.52
N ALA A 369 20.95 -3.05 -15.33
CA ALA A 369 22.17 -3.32 -16.07
C ALA A 369 21.83 -3.39 -17.57
N THR A 370 22.51 -2.58 -18.37
CA THR A 370 22.41 -2.62 -19.83
C THR A 370 23.61 -3.38 -20.38
N SER A 371 23.47 -3.92 -21.59
CA SER A 371 24.59 -4.57 -22.27
C SER A 371 25.75 -3.59 -22.46
N GLU A 372 25.46 -2.31 -22.69
CA GLU A 372 26.43 -1.24 -22.82
C GLU A 372 27.15 -0.95 -21.49
N SER A 373 26.43 -0.88 -20.36
CA SER A 373 27.05 -0.65 -19.06
C SER A 373 27.97 -1.81 -18.67
N MET A 374 27.56 -3.04 -18.98
CA MET A 374 28.38 -4.23 -18.76
C MET A 374 29.63 -4.23 -19.65
N LYS A 375 29.50 -3.89 -20.94
CA LYS A 375 30.65 -3.75 -21.86
C LYS A 375 31.62 -2.66 -21.39
N SER A 376 31.12 -1.50 -20.99
CA SER A 376 31.97 -0.41 -20.49
C SER A 376 32.72 -0.81 -19.22
N ALA A 377 32.07 -1.54 -18.31
CA ALA A 377 32.72 -2.04 -17.10
C ALA A 377 33.84 -3.03 -17.44
N VAL A 378 33.60 -3.96 -18.38
CA VAL A 378 34.63 -4.91 -18.86
C VAL A 378 35.78 -4.17 -19.55
N ASN A 379 35.49 -3.21 -20.44
CA ASN A 379 36.52 -2.41 -21.12
C ASN A 379 37.36 -1.60 -20.13
N GLY A 380 36.74 -1.07 -19.07
CA GLY A 380 37.46 -0.41 -17.98
C GLY A 380 38.43 -1.35 -17.28
N MET A 381 38.01 -2.59 -16.99
CA MET A 381 38.90 -3.61 -16.42
C MET A 381 40.04 -4.01 -17.38
N ASP A 382 39.76 -4.07 -18.67
CA ASP A 382 40.76 -4.37 -19.69
C ASP A 382 41.86 -3.31 -19.74
N SER A 383 41.52 -2.03 -19.48
CA SER A 383 42.49 -0.93 -19.44
C SER A 383 43.48 -1.01 -18.28
N LEU A 384 43.19 -1.81 -17.25
CA LEU A 384 44.09 -2.07 -16.13
C LEU A 384 45.14 -3.15 -16.44
N ARG A 385 45.01 -3.87 -17.56
CA ARG A 385 46.04 -4.83 -17.97
C ARG A 385 47.33 -4.08 -18.29
N PRO A 386 48.51 -4.56 -17.83
CA PRO A 386 49.79 -3.97 -18.20
C PRO A 386 49.93 -3.96 -19.73
N LYS A 387 50.36 -2.82 -20.29
CA LYS A 387 50.73 -2.76 -21.71
C LYS A 387 51.98 -3.61 -21.90
N ARG A 388 51.93 -4.55 -22.84
CA ARG A 388 53.09 -5.37 -23.24
C ARG A 388 54.01 -4.58 -24.16
#